data_AF-A0A945IUK4-F1
#
_entry.id   AF-A0A945IUK4-F1
#
_cell.length_a   1.000
_cell.length_b   1.000
_cell.length_c   1.000
_cell.angle_alpha   90.00
_cell.angle_beta   90.00
_cell.angle_gamma   90.00
#
_symmetry.space_group_name_H-M   'P 1'
#
loop_
_entity.id
_entity.type
_entity.pdbx_description
1 polymer ?
#
loop_
_entity_poly.entity_id
_entity_poly.type
_entity_poly.pdbx_seq_one_letter_code
_entity_poly.pdbx_strand_id
1 'polypeptide(L)'
;RAACLDAHGSADEANQSMLWRRPTPTREANVLVITAGTSDLPVAHEARLTLQAHGFDPSLISDVGVSGLHRLLARVDDVTGADAVIVVAGMEGALASVIGGLTSGPVVAVPTSVGYGAGLEGVTALLSMHASCASGISVVGIDNGFGAACAIARSCR
;
A
#
# COMPACT_ATOMS: atom_id res chain seq x y z
N ARG A 1 14.82 -16.06 12.07
CA ARG A 1 13.93 -16.82 11.14
C ARG A 1 13.78 -18.27 11.57
N ALA A 2 14.81 -19.13 11.43
CA ALA A 2 14.73 -20.57 11.77
C ALA A 2 14.16 -20.83 13.18
N ALA A 3 14.73 -20.21 14.22
CA ALA A 3 14.24 -20.34 15.59
C ALA A 3 12.75 -19.98 15.78
N CYS A 4 12.24 -19.08 14.94
CA CYS A 4 10.86 -18.59 15.02
C CYS A 4 9.92 -19.53 14.26
N LEU A 5 10.38 -20.16 13.15
CA LEU A 5 9.68 -21.25 12.44
C LEU A 5 9.58 -22.50 13.32
N ASP A 6 10.68 -22.86 13.99
CA ASP A 6 10.71 -24.02 14.90
C ASP A 6 9.74 -23.83 16.07
N ALA A 7 9.63 -22.61 16.61
CA ALA A 7 8.78 -22.31 17.76
C ALA A 7 7.30 -22.11 17.40
N HIS A 8 6.98 -21.65 16.19
CA HIS A 8 5.65 -21.16 15.86
C HIS A 8 5.02 -21.75 14.58
N GLY A 9 5.72 -22.64 13.88
CA GLY A 9 5.24 -23.29 12.66
C GLY A 9 5.51 -22.47 11.40
N SER A 10 4.75 -22.71 10.33
CA SER A 10 4.86 -21.96 9.07
C SER A 10 4.41 -20.50 9.23
N ALA A 11 4.98 -19.61 8.42
CA ALA A 11 4.59 -18.21 8.34
C ALA A 11 4.34 -17.79 6.89
N ASP A 12 3.50 -16.78 6.71
CA ASP A 12 3.36 -16.09 5.44
C ASP A 12 4.54 -15.12 5.30
N GLU A 13 5.31 -15.25 4.22
CA GLU A 13 6.52 -14.46 4.00
C GLU A 13 6.39 -13.58 2.75
N ALA A 14 6.79 -12.31 2.87
CA ALA A 14 6.93 -11.42 1.73
C ALA A 14 7.85 -10.24 2.07
N ASN A 15 8.75 -9.87 1.17
CA ASN A 15 9.70 -8.76 1.31
C ASN A 15 10.39 -8.65 2.68
N GLN A 16 11.13 -9.69 3.08
CA GLN A 16 11.80 -9.77 4.39
C GLN A 16 10.88 -9.66 5.62
N SER A 17 9.57 -9.46 5.42
CA SER A 17 8.53 -9.48 6.43
C SER A 17 7.90 -10.85 6.52
N MET A 18 7.38 -11.16 7.71
CA MET A 18 6.85 -12.47 8.03
C MET A 18 5.71 -12.36 9.03
N LEU A 19 4.58 -12.98 8.69
CA LEU A 19 3.40 -13.07 9.54
C LEU A 19 3.26 -14.49 10.08
N TRP A 20 3.46 -14.63 11.39
CA TRP A 20 3.12 -15.86 12.11
C TRP A 20 1.70 -15.83 12.64
N ARG A 21 1.06 -17.00 12.63
CA ARG A 21 -0.27 -17.20 13.23
C ARG A 21 -1.26 -16.15 12.72
N ARG A 22 -1.37 -16.05 11.38
CA ARG A 22 -2.30 -15.15 10.72
C ARG A 22 -3.68 -15.30 11.38
N PRO A 23 -4.23 -14.23 11.98
CA PRO A 23 -5.53 -14.30 12.61
C PRO A 23 -6.61 -14.50 11.55
N THR A 24 -7.72 -15.14 11.93
CA THR A 24 -8.95 -15.07 11.14
C THR A 24 -9.33 -13.59 10.97
N PRO A 25 -9.72 -13.14 9.77
CA PRO A 25 -10.14 -11.76 9.57
C PRO A 25 -11.27 -11.38 10.55
N THR A 26 -11.09 -10.26 11.26
CA THR A 26 -12.03 -9.73 12.25
C THR A 26 -12.52 -8.31 11.91
N ARG A 27 -11.98 -7.72 10.84
CA ARG A 27 -12.30 -6.36 10.39
C ARG A 27 -13.10 -6.45 9.09
N GLU A 28 -14.20 -5.71 9.02
CA GLU A 28 -15.11 -5.74 7.87
C GLU A 28 -14.76 -4.73 6.78
N ALA A 29 -14.00 -3.68 7.12
CA ALA A 29 -13.63 -2.64 6.17
C ALA A 29 -12.83 -3.20 4.98
N ASN A 30 -13.29 -2.88 3.77
CA ASN A 30 -12.67 -3.22 2.51
C ASN A 30 -11.44 -2.33 2.27
N VAL A 31 -10.26 -2.84 2.60
CA VAL A 31 -9.00 -2.13 2.40
C VAL A 31 -8.34 -2.59 1.10
N LEU A 32 -8.00 -1.63 0.25
CA LEU A 32 -7.27 -1.89 -0.99
C LEU A 32 -5.81 -1.45 -0.86
N VAL A 33 -4.87 -2.33 -1.19
CA VAL A 33 -3.46 -1.98 -1.40
C VAL A 33 -3.22 -1.93 -2.90
N ILE A 34 -2.68 -0.82 -3.40
CA ILE A 34 -2.47 -0.62 -4.84
C ILE A 34 -1.03 -0.23 -5.15
N THR A 35 -0.47 -0.77 -6.24
CA THR A 35 0.90 -0.44 -6.66
C THR A 35 0.96 0.16 -8.06
N ALA A 36 1.87 1.12 -8.25
CA ALA A 36 2.10 1.69 -9.58
C ALA A 36 2.82 0.71 -10.51
N GLY A 37 3.83 0.01 -10.01
CA GLY A 37 4.56 -1.01 -10.75
C GLY A 37 4.79 -2.28 -9.92
N THR A 38 5.37 -3.30 -10.57
CA THR A 38 5.78 -4.53 -9.89
C THR A 38 6.96 -4.30 -8.94
N SER A 39 7.79 -3.29 -9.19
CA SER A 39 8.92 -2.93 -8.32
C SER A 39 8.48 -2.45 -6.94
N ASP A 40 7.25 -1.96 -6.81
CA ASP A 40 6.64 -1.49 -5.55
C ASP A 40 6.06 -2.64 -4.71
N LEU A 41 5.90 -3.83 -5.29
CA LEU A 41 5.32 -5.01 -4.62
C LEU A 41 5.97 -5.34 -3.28
N PRO A 42 7.30 -5.21 -3.09
CA PRO A 42 7.90 -5.56 -1.81
C PRO A 42 7.33 -4.70 -0.65
N VAL A 43 7.18 -3.40 -0.86
CA VAL A 43 6.60 -2.47 0.13
C VAL A 43 5.09 -2.72 0.30
N ALA A 44 4.37 -2.99 -0.80
CA ALA A 44 2.95 -3.32 -0.74
C ALA A 44 2.66 -4.62 0.00
N HIS A 45 3.53 -5.62 -0.14
CA HIS A 45 3.42 -6.87 0.59
C HIS A 45 3.67 -6.71 2.09
N GLU A 46 4.60 -5.85 2.51
CA GLU A 46 4.77 -5.50 3.93
C GLU A 46 3.48 -4.88 4.49
N ALA A 47 2.89 -3.92 3.78
CA ALA A 47 1.63 -3.31 4.18
C ALA A 47 0.50 -4.36 4.28
N ARG A 48 0.39 -5.25 3.28
CA ARG A 48 -0.60 -6.34 3.23
C ARG A 48 -0.45 -7.29 4.43
N LEU A 49 0.77 -7.77 4.70
CA LEU A 49 1.03 -8.66 5.84
C LEU A 49 0.73 -7.97 7.17
N THR A 50 1.08 -6.69 7.31
CA THR A 50 0.81 -5.91 8.51
C THR A 50 -0.69 -5.72 8.74
N LEU A 51 -1.46 -5.41 7.70
CA LEU A 51 -2.93 -5.35 7.77
C LEU A 51 -3.54 -6.69 8.16
N GLN A 52 -3.04 -7.79 7.60
CA GLN A 52 -3.47 -9.14 7.97
C GLN A 52 -3.17 -9.47 9.43
N ALA A 53 -2.03 -9.02 9.97
CA ALA A 53 -1.71 -9.13 11.39
C ALA A 53 -2.72 -8.37 12.27
N HIS A 54 -3.32 -7.29 11.75
CA HIS A 54 -4.35 -6.49 12.42
C HIS A 54 -5.79 -6.98 12.19
N GLY A 55 -5.97 -8.14 11.54
CA GLY A 55 -7.26 -8.77 11.31
C GLY A 55 -8.04 -8.26 10.10
N PHE A 56 -7.40 -7.49 9.21
CA PHE A 56 -7.99 -7.14 7.90
C PHE A 56 -7.71 -8.25 6.87
N ASP A 57 -8.52 -8.30 5.81
CA ASP A 57 -8.24 -9.10 4.61
C ASP A 57 -8.13 -8.20 3.37
N PRO A 58 -7.01 -7.46 3.22
CA PRO A 58 -6.88 -6.47 2.15
C PRO A 58 -6.74 -7.12 0.77
N SER A 59 -7.36 -6.50 -0.23
CA SER A 59 -7.13 -6.80 -1.64
C SER A 59 -5.84 -6.12 -2.13
N LEU A 60 -5.16 -6.74 -3.09
CA LEU A 60 -3.96 -6.18 -3.74
C LEU A 60 -4.18 -6.06 -5.24
N ILE A 61 -4.05 -4.84 -5.77
CA ILE A 61 -4.00 -4.56 -7.20
C ILE A 61 -2.60 -4.04 -7.53
N SER A 62 -1.90 -4.69 -8.44
CA SER A 62 -0.53 -4.33 -8.79
C SER A 62 -0.39 -3.88 -10.23
N ASP A 63 0.64 -3.10 -10.50
CA ASP A 63 1.01 -2.64 -11.85
C ASP A 63 -0.10 -1.82 -12.54
N VAL A 64 -0.60 -0.80 -11.85
CA VAL A 64 -1.64 0.11 -12.37
C VAL A 64 -1.17 1.58 -12.39
N GLY A 65 0.13 1.78 -12.61
CA GLY A 65 0.76 3.09 -12.65
C GLY A 65 0.23 3.99 -13.77
N VAL A 66 0.52 5.29 -13.64
CA VAL A 66 -0.03 6.36 -14.49
C VAL A 66 0.42 6.23 -15.96
N SER A 67 1.60 5.66 -16.23
CA SER A 67 2.08 5.35 -17.59
C SER A 67 1.19 4.37 -18.35
N GLY A 68 0.38 3.59 -17.64
CA GLY A 68 -0.58 2.63 -18.17
C GLY A 68 -1.98 2.86 -17.59
N LEU A 69 -2.44 4.11 -17.52
CA LEU A 69 -3.68 4.51 -16.83
C LEU A 69 -4.92 3.64 -17.15
N HIS A 70 -5.02 3.10 -18.36
CA HIS A 70 -6.09 2.17 -18.75
C HIS A 70 -6.19 0.94 -17.83
N ARG A 71 -5.07 0.45 -17.26
CA ARG A 71 -5.05 -0.66 -16.30
C ARG A 71 -5.71 -0.29 -14.98
N LEU A 72 -5.52 0.95 -14.52
CA LEU A 72 -6.24 1.50 -13.37
C LEU A 72 -7.72 1.71 -13.71
N LEU A 73 -8.03 2.24 -14.89
CA LEU A 73 -9.41 2.50 -15.31
C LEU A 73 -10.27 1.23 -15.36
N ALA A 74 -9.67 0.09 -15.72
CA ALA A 74 -10.32 -1.22 -15.66
C ALA A 74 -10.61 -1.72 -14.24
N ARG A 75 -10.15 -0.99 -13.21
CA ARG A 75 -10.23 -1.32 -11.78
C ARG A 75 -10.94 -0.22 -10.97
N VAL A 76 -11.61 0.73 -11.62
CA VAL A 76 -12.23 1.89 -10.94
C VAL A 76 -13.29 1.47 -9.94
N ASP A 77 -14.08 0.44 -10.22
CA ASP A 77 -15.09 -0.06 -9.29
C ASP A 77 -14.45 -0.63 -8.01
N ASP A 78 -13.31 -1.31 -8.14
CA ASP A 78 -12.54 -1.80 -6.98
C ASP A 78 -12.03 -0.64 -6.11
N VAL A 79 -11.59 0.47 -6.72
CA VAL A 79 -11.07 1.66 -6.02
C VAL A 79 -12.18 2.48 -5.36
N THR A 80 -13.30 2.67 -6.05
CA THR A 80 -14.44 3.45 -5.55
C THR A 80 -15.23 2.70 -4.48
N GLY A 81 -15.22 1.36 -4.51
CA GLY A 81 -15.83 0.51 -3.49
C GLY A 81 -14.96 0.21 -2.26
N ALA A 82 -13.72 0.72 -2.20
CA ALA A 82 -12.83 0.53 -1.06
C ALA A 82 -13.13 1.54 0.06
N ASP A 83 -13.18 1.05 1.31
CA ASP A 83 -13.35 1.88 2.50
C ASP A 83 -12.08 2.67 2.84
N ALA A 84 -10.91 2.16 2.44
CA ALA A 84 -9.64 2.85 2.52
C ALA A 84 -8.64 2.28 1.51
N VAL A 85 -7.68 3.11 1.07
CA VAL A 85 -6.68 2.72 0.08
C VAL A 85 -5.26 3.01 0.55
N ILE A 86 -4.36 2.04 0.44
CA ILE A 86 -2.92 2.24 0.55
C ILE A 86 -2.35 2.30 -0.86
N VAL A 87 -1.74 3.43 -1.22
CA VAL A 87 -1.10 3.60 -2.54
C VAL A 87 0.41 3.51 -2.38
N VAL A 88 1.04 2.57 -3.06
CA VAL A 88 2.48 2.34 -3.03
C VAL A 88 3.05 2.65 -4.40
N ALA A 89 3.88 3.70 -4.50
CA ALA A 89 4.40 4.13 -5.80
C ALA A 89 5.74 4.86 -5.70
N GLY A 90 6.65 4.52 -6.63
CA GLY A 90 7.90 5.23 -6.87
C GLY A 90 7.84 6.29 -7.96
N MET A 91 9.02 6.65 -8.50
CA MET A 91 9.21 7.69 -9.52
C MET A 91 8.59 9.04 -9.10
N GLU A 92 7.61 9.54 -9.84
CA GLU A 92 6.89 10.80 -9.57
C GLU A 92 5.75 10.65 -8.56
N GLY A 93 5.43 9.43 -8.09
CA GLY A 93 4.40 9.19 -7.07
C GLY A 93 2.97 9.59 -7.47
N ALA A 94 2.73 9.88 -8.76
CA ALA A 94 1.49 10.51 -9.24
C ALA A 94 0.23 9.64 -9.03
N LEU A 95 0.38 8.33 -8.88
CA LEU A 95 -0.74 7.42 -8.64
C LEU A 95 -1.54 7.82 -7.39
N ALA A 96 -0.88 8.32 -6.34
CA ALA A 96 -1.57 8.74 -5.11
C ALA A 96 -2.60 9.84 -5.37
N SER A 97 -2.24 10.84 -6.18
CA SER A 97 -3.13 11.94 -6.56
C SER A 97 -4.31 11.45 -7.40
N VAL A 98 -4.08 10.51 -8.33
CA VAL A 98 -5.15 9.93 -9.15
C VAL A 98 -6.15 9.17 -8.27
N ILE A 99 -5.64 8.31 -7.38
CA ILE A 99 -6.48 7.53 -6.48
C ILE A 99 -7.28 8.43 -5.53
N GLY A 100 -6.65 9.46 -4.95
CA GLY A 100 -7.34 10.42 -4.09
C GLY A 100 -8.43 11.24 -4.81
N GLY A 101 -8.41 11.30 -6.15
CA GLY A 101 -9.49 11.88 -6.94
C GLY A 101 -10.62 10.89 -7.29
N LEU A 102 -10.39 9.59 -7.14
CA LEU A 102 -11.35 8.52 -7.48
C LEU A 102 -12.08 7.96 -6.26
N THR A 103 -11.43 7.86 -5.11
CA THR A 103 -12.03 7.29 -3.90
C THR A 103 -12.63 8.36 -2.99
N SER A 104 -13.70 8.03 -2.28
CA SER A 104 -14.23 8.81 -1.16
C SER A 104 -13.62 8.42 0.19
N GLY A 105 -12.87 7.31 0.25
CA GLY A 105 -12.20 6.83 1.46
C GLY A 105 -10.85 7.51 1.71
N PRO A 106 -10.27 7.38 2.93
CA PRO A 106 -8.92 7.85 3.19
C PRO A 106 -7.88 7.10 2.35
N VAL A 107 -6.88 7.84 1.89
CA VAL A 107 -5.73 7.33 1.15
C VAL A 107 -4.47 7.48 1.99
N VAL A 108 -3.74 6.39 2.21
CA VAL A 108 -2.40 6.44 2.79
C VAL A 108 -1.37 6.15 1.70
N ALA A 109 -0.60 7.17 1.35
CA ALA A 109 0.39 7.11 0.28
C ALA A 109 1.78 6.73 0.84
N VAL A 110 2.40 5.73 0.22
CA VAL A 110 3.72 5.20 0.55
C VAL A 110 4.64 5.47 -0.64
N PRO A 111 5.48 6.51 -0.56
CA PRO A 111 6.51 6.72 -1.56
C PRO A 111 7.52 5.58 -1.45
N THR A 112 7.97 5.04 -2.57
CA THR A 112 9.00 4.00 -2.54
C THR A 112 10.33 4.51 -3.08
N SER A 113 11.43 3.92 -2.61
CA SER A 113 12.78 4.25 -3.10
C SER A 113 13.09 3.76 -4.51
N VAL A 114 12.17 2.99 -5.12
CA VAL A 114 12.34 2.50 -6.50
C VAL A 114 12.29 3.64 -7.52
N GLY A 115 12.95 3.40 -8.65
CA GLY A 115 13.04 4.35 -9.74
C GLY A 115 14.49 4.66 -10.08
N TYR A 116 14.70 5.64 -10.96
CA TYR A 116 16.02 6.04 -11.42
C TYR A 116 16.07 7.53 -11.75
N GLY A 117 17.28 8.07 -11.90
CA GLY A 117 17.50 9.46 -12.27
C GLY A 117 16.87 10.42 -11.27
N ALA A 118 15.85 11.16 -11.70
CA ALA A 118 15.16 12.15 -10.88
C ALA A 118 14.27 11.55 -9.79
N GLY A 119 14.21 10.23 -9.61
CA GLY A 119 13.50 9.61 -8.47
C GLY A 119 14.12 9.90 -7.11
N LEU A 120 15.46 10.12 -7.07
CA LEU A 120 16.22 10.48 -5.87
C LEU A 120 15.90 9.60 -4.64
N GLU A 121 15.96 8.27 -4.83
CA GLU A 121 15.68 7.28 -3.76
C GLU A 121 14.32 7.50 -3.08
N GLY A 122 13.31 7.91 -3.84
CA GLY A 122 11.94 8.12 -3.37
C GLY A 122 11.66 9.53 -2.84
N VAL A 123 12.66 10.42 -2.76
CA VAL A 123 12.46 11.82 -2.34
C VAL A 123 11.50 12.54 -3.28
N THR A 124 11.60 12.31 -4.59
CA THR A 124 10.69 12.92 -5.55
C THR A 124 9.26 12.43 -5.37
N ALA A 125 9.05 11.12 -5.19
CA ALA A 125 7.73 10.56 -4.89
C ALA A 125 7.16 11.13 -3.58
N LEU A 126 7.98 11.18 -2.52
CA LEU A 126 7.59 11.73 -1.22
C LEU A 126 7.10 13.18 -1.32
N LEU A 127 7.90 14.05 -1.94
CA LEU A 127 7.54 15.46 -2.11
C LEU A 127 6.32 15.64 -3.01
N SER A 128 6.21 14.86 -4.08
CA SER A 128 5.06 14.87 -4.98
C SER A 128 3.76 14.46 -4.28
N MET A 129 3.79 13.37 -3.51
CA MET A 129 2.64 12.91 -2.73
C MET A 129 2.23 13.93 -1.66
N HIS A 130 3.19 14.58 -0.99
CA HIS A 130 2.92 15.64 -0.02
C HIS A 130 2.37 16.92 -0.66
N ALA A 131 2.79 17.24 -1.89
CA ALA A 131 2.32 18.40 -2.64
C ALA A 131 0.98 18.15 -3.33
N SER A 132 0.42 16.94 -3.25
CA SER A 132 -0.86 16.61 -3.88
C SER A 132 -2.00 17.48 -3.32
N CYS A 133 -2.86 17.95 -4.22
CA CYS A 133 -4.09 18.67 -3.86
C CYS A 133 -5.30 17.74 -3.66
N ALA A 134 -5.15 16.44 -3.93
CA ALA A 134 -6.22 15.48 -3.73
C ALA A 134 -6.56 15.36 -2.24
N SER A 135 -7.85 15.37 -1.94
CA SER A 135 -8.34 15.33 -0.56
C SER A 135 -8.15 13.94 0.05
N GLY A 136 -7.95 13.89 1.37
CA GLY A 136 -7.91 12.61 2.10
C GLY A 136 -6.59 11.83 1.96
N ILE A 137 -5.54 12.41 1.39
CA ILE A 137 -4.21 11.79 1.32
C ILE A 137 -3.42 12.07 2.60
N SER A 138 -2.90 11.02 3.22
CA SER A 138 -1.85 11.07 4.25
C SER A 138 -0.61 10.35 3.73
N VAL A 139 0.58 10.92 3.92
CA VAL A 139 1.83 10.36 3.38
C VAL A 139 2.68 9.82 4.52
N VAL A 140 3.23 8.62 4.36
CA VAL A 140 4.19 8.02 5.29
C VAL A 140 5.62 8.14 4.77
N GLY A 141 6.59 7.74 5.57
CA GLY A 141 8.00 7.68 5.15
C GLY A 141 8.23 6.78 3.93
N ILE A 142 9.37 6.98 3.28
CA ILE A 142 9.79 6.18 2.12
C ILE A 142 9.88 4.70 2.51
N ASP A 143 9.32 3.84 1.67
CA ASP A 143 9.24 2.37 1.83
C ASP A 143 8.49 1.91 3.09
N ASN A 144 7.77 2.79 3.78
CA ASN A 144 7.14 2.49 5.07
C ASN A 144 5.75 1.84 4.91
N GLY A 145 5.70 0.65 4.32
CA GLY A 145 4.47 -0.13 4.15
C GLY A 145 3.82 -0.48 5.49
N PHE A 146 4.63 -0.83 6.49
CA PHE A 146 4.20 -1.06 7.87
C PHE A 146 3.44 0.14 8.45
N GLY A 147 4.01 1.35 8.36
CA GLY A 147 3.42 2.57 8.89
C GLY A 147 2.08 2.89 8.23
N ALA A 148 1.96 2.66 6.93
CA ALA A 148 0.71 2.84 6.21
C ALA A 148 -0.38 1.88 6.69
N ALA A 149 -0.04 0.60 6.83
CA ALA A 149 -0.94 -0.41 7.37
C ALA A 149 -1.41 -0.08 8.79
N CYS A 150 -0.50 0.37 9.66
CA CYS A 150 -0.86 0.80 11.01
C CYS A 150 -1.78 2.04 11.02
N ALA A 151 -1.57 2.99 10.11
CA ALA A 151 -2.43 4.16 9.98
C ALA A 151 -3.87 3.74 9.61
N ILE A 152 -4.02 2.86 8.62
CA ILE A 152 -5.33 2.31 8.24
C ILE A 152 -5.95 1.50 9.40
N ALA A 153 -5.18 0.61 10.04
CA ALA A 153 -5.69 -0.23 11.11
C ALA A 153 -6.23 0.54 12.33
N ARG A 154 -5.75 1.78 12.52
CA ARG A 154 -6.23 2.70 13.56
C ARG A 154 -7.40 3.57 13.10
N SER A 155 -7.53 3.81 11.80
CA SER A 155 -8.55 4.68 11.22
C SER A 155 -9.83 3.91 10.91
N CYS A 156 -9.70 2.68 10.41
CA CYS A 156 -10.81 1.81 10.06
C CYS A 156 -11.12 0.86 11.24
N ARG A 157 -12.41 0.74 11.55
CA ARG A 157 -12.91 -0.18 12.57
C ARG A 157 -13.25 -1.54 11.98
#